data_AF-A0A853AQ22-F1
#
_entry.id   AF-A0A853AQ22-F1
#
_cell.length_a   1.000
_cell.length_b   1.000
_cell.length_c   1.000
_cell.angle_alpha   90.00
_cell.angle_beta   90.00
_cell.angle_gamma   90.00
#
_symmetry.space_group_name_H-M   'P 1'
#
loop_
_entity.id
_entity.type
_entity.pdbx_description
1 polymer ?
#
loop_
_entity_poly.entity_id
_entity_poly.type
_entity_poly.pdbx_seq_one_letter_code
_entity_poly.pdbx_strand_id
1 'polypeptide(L)' 'MIGLQQAERHYWLPAPDPDTGVFERHAFPGRRWEGQPTGVAVCGAQVAMAVPSEMDWRTAPTCMPCNDVLRNRPTAS' A
#
# COMPACT_ATOMS: atom_id res chain seq x y z
N MET A 1 7.77 -16.94 -24.43
CA MET A 1 7.32 -15.53 -24.28
C MET A 1 7.83 -15.02 -22.95
N ILE A 2 8.98 -14.34 -22.94
CA ILE A 2 9.54 -13.75 -21.72
C ILE A 2 8.84 -12.40 -21.57
N GLY A 3 7.76 -12.37 -20.77
CA GLY A 3 7.08 -11.13 -20.45
C GLY A 3 8.02 -10.28 -19.61
N LEU A 4 8.39 -9.11 -20.13
CA LEU A 4 9.01 -8.03 -19.36
C LEU A 4 8.10 -7.75 -18.14
N GLN A 5 8.46 -8.26 -16.97
CA GLN A 5 7.84 -7.85 -15.72
C GLN A 5 8.28 -6.42 -15.46
N GLN A 6 7.52 -5.47 -16.00
CA GLN A 6 7.61 -4.07 -15.56
C GLN A 6 7.46 -4.07 -14.05
N ALA A 7 8.32 -3.31 -13.34
CA ALA A 7 8.16 -3.12 -11.90
C ALA A 7 6.72 -2.68 -11.64
N GLU A 8 5.94 -3.53 -10.95
CA GLU A 8 4.55 -3.25 -10.67
C GLU A 8 4.46 -1.91 -9.95
N ARG A 9 3.76 -0.96 -10.57
CA ARG A 9 3.51 0.34 -9.96
C ARG A 9 2.75 0.11 -8.66
N HIS A 10 3.07 0.93 -7.66
CA HIS A 10 2.34 0.97 -6.41
C HIS A 10 2.06 2.41 -6.00
N TYR A 11 1.08 2.58 -5.13
CA TYR A 11 0.83 3.83 -4.42
C TYR A 11 0.71 3.55 -2.93
N TRP A 12 1.03 4.54 -2.12
CA TRP A 12 0.85 4.49 -0.67
C TRP A 12 -0.49 5.11 -0.29
N LEU A 13 -1.16 4.59 0.73
CA LEU A 13 -2.37 5.16 1.30
C LEU A 13 -2.44 4.85 2.80
N PRO A 14 -2.68 5.85 3.67
CA PRO A 14 -3.08 5.61 5.05
C PRO A 14 -4.38 4.79 5.09
N ALA A 15 -4.35 3.67 5.81
CA ALA A 15 -5.51 2.86 6.10
C ALA A 15 -5.43 2.41 7.57
N PRO A 16 -6.56 2.22 8.25
CA PRO A 16 -6.56 1.66 9.60
C PRO A 16 -6.05 0.23 9.54
N ASP A 17 -5.08 -0.08 10.41
CA ASP A 17 -4.68 -1.45 10.68
C ASP A 17 -5.90 -2.23 11.23
N PRO A 18 -6.21 -3.41 10.69
CA PRO A 18 -7.44 -4.12 11.01
C PRO A 18 -7.50 -4.62 12.46
N ASP A 19 -6.35 -4.81 13.11
CA ASP A 19 -6.26 -5.37 14.46
C ASP A 19 -6.23 -4.28 15.54
N THR A 20 -5.56 -3.16 15.25
CA THR A 20 -5.32 -2.08 16.22
C THR A 20 -6.17 -0.83 15.98
N GLY A 21 -6.69 -0.65 14.76
CA GLY A 21 -7.40 0.56 14.32
C GLY A 21 -6.50 1.80 14.16
N VAL A 22 -5.20 1.68 14.44
CA VAL A 22 -4.23 2.75 14.23
C VAL A 22 -3.93 2.83 12.74
N PHE A 23 -3.87 4.04 12.19
CA PHE A 23 -3.57 4.21 10.76
C PHE A 23 -2.11 3.89 10.46
N GLU A 24 -1.89 3.07 9.44
CA GLU A 24 -0.58 2.86 8.81
C GLU A 24 -0.67 3.16 7.30
N ARG A 25 0.43 3.64 6.72
CA ARG A 25 0.54 3.79 5.26
C ARG A 25 0.91 2.45 4.66
N HIS A 26 -0.07 1.82 4.03
CA HIS A 26 0.11 0.61 3.24
C HIS A 26 0.43 0.93 1.78
N ALA A 27 1.15 0.05 1.11
CA ALA A 27 1.35 0.11 -0.33
C ALA A 27 0.33 -0.80 -1.03
N PHE A 28 -0.22 -0.32 -2.14
CA PHE A 28 -1.21 -1.03 -2.96
C PHE A 28 -0.76 -1.08 -4.42
N PRO A 29 -1.03 -2.17 -5.16
CA PRO A 29 -0.71 -2.24 -6.59
C PRO A 29 -1.55 -1.25 -7.39
N GLY A 30 -0.96 -0.66 -8.42
CA GLY A 30 -1.61 0.30 -9.31
C GLY A 30 -0.98 1.69 -9.27
N ARG A 31 -1.66 2.67 -9.88
CA ARG A 31 -1.14 4.04 -10.02
C ARG A 31 -1.60 4.97 -8.89
N ARG A 32 -2.81 4.77 -8.40
CA ARG A 32 -3.48 5.55 -7.36
C ARG A 32 -4.71 4.78 -6.88
N TRP A 33 -5.25 5.21 -5.75
CA TRP A 33 -6.58 4.81 -5.33
C TRP A 33 -7.67 5.46 -6.19
N GLU A 34 -8.74 4.73 -6.50
CA GLU A 34 -9.85 5.21 -7.32
C GLU A 34 -11.20 5.13 -6.59
N GLY A 35 -11.19 5.07 -5.26
CA GLY A 35 -12.41 5.10 -4.44
C GLY A 35 -12.95 3.72 -4.05
N GLN A 36 -12.18 2.66 -4.22
CA GLN A 36 -12.54 1.31 -3.76
C GLN A 36 -12.70 1.31 -2.23
N PRO A 37 -13.73 0.65 -1.66
CA PRO A 37 -14.00 0.65 -0.22
C PRO A 37 -13.03 -0.24 0.58
N THR A 38 -12.37 -1.18 -0.09
CA THR A 38 -11.37 -2.06 0.50
C THR A 38 -10.25 -2.32 -0.50
N GLY A 39 -9.08 -2.71 -0.01
CA GLY A 39 -7.94 -3.07 -0.84
C GLY A 39 -7.06 -4.10 -0.16
N VAL A 40 -6.36 -4.90 -0.98
CA VAL A 40 -5.32 -5.81 -0.51
C VAL A 40 -3.98 -5.09 -0.69
N ALA A 41 -3.33 -4.80 0.43
CA ALA A 41 -2.00 -4.21 0.45
C ALA A 41 -0.96 -5.20 -0.07
N VAL A 42 0.21 -4.68 -0.45
CA VAL A 42 1.36 -5.49 -0.91
C VAL A 42 1.85 -6.47 0.17
N CYS A 43 1.60 -6.19 1.45
CA CYS A 43 1.88 -7.13 2.54
C CYS A 43 0.83 -8.24 2.70
N GLY A 44 -0.25 -8.24 1.89
CA GLY A 44 -1.34 -9.20 1.95
C GLY A 44 -2.50 -8.79 2.88
N ALA A 45 -2.35 -7.72 3.66
CA ALA A 45 -3.43 -7.23 4.53
C ALA A 45 -4.62 -6.72 3.72
N GLN A 46 -5.83 -7.18 4.06
CA GLN A 46 -7.07 -6.61 3.55
C GLN A 46 -7.55 -5.52 4.49
N VAL A 47 -7.65 -4.29 3.99
CA VAL A 47 -7.97 -3.11 4.80
C VAL A 47 -9.16 -2.35 4.23
N ALA A 48 -9.89 -1.66 5.11
CA ALA A 48 -10.86 -0.65 4.71
C ALA A 48 -10.12 0.58 4.16
N MET A 49 -10.63 1.16 3.08
CA MET A 49 -10.03 2.31 2.43
C MET A 49 -10.98 3.50 2.48
N ALA A 50 -10.44 4.66 2.81
CA ALA A 50 -11.15 5.92 2.85
C ALA A 50 -10.26 7.04 2.32
N VAL A 51 -10.86 8.20 2.00
CA VAL A 51 -10.10 9.40 1.67
C VAL A 51 -9.32 9.80 2.93
N PRO A 52 -7.98 9.74 2.93
CA PRO A 52 -7.22 10.09 4.11
C PRO A 52 -7.28 11.60 4.30
N SER A 53 -7.42 12.03 5.54
CA SER A 53 -7.23 13.42 5.91
C SER A 53 -5.75 13.80 5.80
N GLU A 54 -5.48 15.10 5.81
CA GLU A 54 -4.11 15.60 5.90
C GLU A 54 -3.41 15.13 7.19
N MET A 55 -4.16 14.98 8.29
CA MET A 55 -3.61 14.49 9.56
C MET A 55 -3.16 13.04 9.42
N ASP A 56 -3.97 12.17 8.81
CA ASP A 56 -3.64 10.76 8.60
C ASP A 56 -2.33 10.63 7.82
N TRP A 57 -2.11 11.46 6.81
CA TRP A 57 -0.85 11.47 6.05
C TRP A 57 0.36 11.88 6.88
N ARG A 58 0.20 12.78 7.85
CA ARG A 58 1.30 13.24 8.72
C ARG A 58 1.61 12.26 9.84
N THR A 59 0.60 11.57 10.37
CA THR A 59 0.74 10.75 11.58
C THR A 59 0.86 9.26 11.31
N ALA A 60 0.33 8.76 10.19
CA ALA A 60 0.38 7.34 9.88
C ALA A 60 1.81 6.89 9.55
N PRO A 61 2.45 6.03 10.37
CA PRO A 61 3.74 5.47 10.04
C PRO A 61 3.67 4.64 8.76
N THR A 62 4.81 4.35 8.15
CA THR A 62 4.89 3.42 7.03
C THR A 62 4.68 2.00 7.53
N CYS A 63 3.82 1.22 6.87
CA CYS A 63 3.69 -0.21 7.13
C CYS A 63 5.02 -0.91 6.78
N MET A 64 5.74 -1.37 7.79
CA MET A 64 7.06 -1.99 7.63
C MET A 64 7.02 -3.25 6.75
N PRO A 65 6.04 -4.16 6.90
CA PRO A 65 5.86 -5.28 5.96
C PRO A 65 5.74 -4.86 4.49
N CYS A 66 4.96 -3.81 4.18
CA CYS A 66 4.85 -3.29 2.82
C CYS A 66 6.21 -2.77 2.31
N ASN A 67 6.91 -2.02 3.15
CA ASN A 67 8.23 -1.47 2.81
C ASN A 67 9.24 -2.60 2.51
N ASP A 68 9.28 -3.64 3.32
CA ASP A 68 10.23 -4.75 3.14
C ASP A 68 9.91 -5.58 1.90
N VAL A 69 8.64 -5.84 1.60
CA VAL A 69 8.26 -6.51 0.34
C VAL A 69 8.72 -5.70 -0.86
N LEU A 70 8.50 -4.37 -0.86
CA LEU A 70 8.89 -3.50 -1.97
C LEU A 70 10.42 -3.37 -2.11
N ARG A 71 11.17 -3.29 -0.99
CA ARG A 71 12.64 -3.24 -1.00
C ARG A 71 13.27 -4.50 -1.58
N ASN A 72 12.62 -5.65 -1.38
CA ASN A 72 13.11 -6.95 -1.85
C ASN A 72 12.53 -7.34 -3.23
N ARG A 73 11.67 -6.50 -3.85
CA ARG A 73 11.21 -6.74 -5.21
C ARG A 73 12.38 -6.53 -6.19
N PRO A 74 12.59 -7.46 -7.14
CA PRO A 74 13.54 -7.24 -8.21
C PRO A 74 13.17 -5.97 -8.98
N THR A 75 14.08 -5.00 -9.07
CA THR A 75 13.91 -3.87 -9.98
C THR A 75 14.00 -4.38 -11.41
N ALA A 76 12.94 -4.17 -12.20
CA ALA A 76 12.99 -4.36 -13.64
C ALA A 76 14.13 -3.48 -14.19
N SER A 77 15.18 -4.13 -14.71
CA SER A 77 16.34 -3.49 -15.35
C SER A 77 16.01 -3.05 -16.78
#